data_AF-A0A8S4S7Z0-F1
#
_entry.id   AF-A0A8S4S7Z0-F1
#
_cell.length_a   1.000
_cell.length_b   1.000
_cell.length_c   1.000
_cell.angle_alpha   90.00
_cell.angle_beta   90.00
_cell.angle_gamma   90.00
#
_symmetry.space_group_name_H-M   'P 1'
#
loop_
_entity.id
_entity.type
_entity.pdbx_description
1 polymer ?
#
loop_
_entity_poly.entity_id
_entity_poly.type
_entity_poly.pdbx_seq_one_letter_code
_entity_poly.pdbx_strand_id
1 'polypeptide(L)'
;MLCSGLKGVVVVSEHNRLTRNGHKSVISAYRLRKAQNSFVGLSIRFYNMIPKEILDLPMHTFKKCVKTQLVQRGYYTFDEFLNDKVDWKQPA
;
A
#
# COMPACT_ATOMS: atom_id res chain seq x y z
N MET A 1 -36.40 -12.02 2.09
CA MET A 1 -36.37 -12.99 0.99
C MET A 1 -36.02 -12.23 -0.28
N LEU A 2 -34.78 -12.39 -0.76
CA LEU A 2 -34.39 -13.05 -2.04
C LEU A 2 -34.77 -12.20 -3.28
N CYS A 3 -33.80 -11.44 -3.82
CA CYS A 3 -32.99 -11.75 -5.04
C CYS A 3 -33.78 -11.42 -6.32
N SER A 4 -33.31 -10.57 -7.24
CA SER A 4 -32.25 -10.92 -8.21
C SER A 4 -31.90 -9.71 -9.09
N GLY A 5 -30.67 -9.65 -9.64
CA GLY A 5 -30.44 -9.00 -10.94
C GLY A 5 -29.21 -8.11 -11.10
N LEU A 6 -28.15 -8.71 -11.65
CA LEU A 6 -27.02 -8.10 -12.38
C LEU A 6 -26.07 -7.13 -11.66
N LYS A 7 -24.78 -7.52 -11.61
CA LYS A 7 -23.76 -6.90 -12.48
C LYS A 7 -22.44 -7.66 -12.40
N GLY A 8 -22.04 -8.18 -13.57
CA GLY A 8 -20.66 -8.36 -14.03
C GLY A 8 -19.68 -9.05 -13.09
N VAL A 9 -19.24 -10.24 -13.49
CA VAL A 9 -17.86 -10.66 -13.20
C VAL A 9 -16.95 -9.62 -13.85
N VAL A 10 -16.52 -8.63 -13.07
CA VAL A 10 -15.51 -7.69 -13.53
C VAL A 10 -14.17 -8.33 -13.21
N VAL A 11 -13.63 -9.03 -14.19
CA VAL A 11 -12.17 -9.17 -14.31
C VAL A 11 -11.67 -7.76 -14.57
N VAL A 12 -11.31 -7.04 -13.51
CA VAL A 12 -10.66 -5.74 -13.64
C VAL A 12 -9.21 -6.03 -14.02
N SER A 13 -8.86 -5.75 -15.28
CA SER A 13 -7.46 -5.62 -15.69
C SER A 13 -6.80 -4.58 -14.78
N GLU A 14 -5.81 -5.02 -13.99
CA GLU A 14 -5.25 -4.32 -12.82
C GLU A 14 -4.40 -3.08 -13.15
N HIS A 15 -4.33 -2.64 -14.41
CA HIS A 15 -3.24 -1.76 -14.86
C HIS A 15 -3.57 -0.30 -15.12
N ASN A 16 -4.82 0.17 -14.96
CA ASN A 16 -5.07 1.61 -15.02
C ASN A 16 -6.35 2.04 -14.30
N ARG A 17 -6.34 2.02 -12.97
CA ARG A 17 -7.42 2.61 -12.17
C ARG A 17 -7.02 4.04 -11.81
N LEU A 18 -7.63 5.03 -12.45
CA LEU A 18 -7.53 6.44 -12.07
C LEU A 18 -8.14 6.60 -10.66
N THR A 19 -7.31 6.52 -9.62
CA THR A 19 -7.73 6.74 -8.24
C THR A 19 -7.77 8.25 -7.97
N ARG A 20 -8.78 8.73 -7.24
CA ARG A 20 -8.95 10.16 -6.90
C ARG A 20 -7.73 10.77 -6.17
N ASN A 21 -6.86 9.91 -5.61
CA ASN A 21 -5.50 10.20 -5.14
C ASN A 21 -4.49 9.48 -6.05
N GLY A 22 -4.06 10.10 -7.15
CA GLY A 22 -3.31 9.46 -8.24
C GLY A 22 -1.96 8.81 -7.90
N HIS A 23 -1.49 8.88 -6.64
CA HIS A 23 -0.28 8.23 -6.14
C HIS A 23 -0.56 7.15 -5.09
N LYS A 24 -1.80 6.98 -4.61
CA LYS A 24 -2.18 5.97 -3.63
C LYS A 24 -2.97 4.85 -4.30
N SER A 25 -2.58 3.61 -4.00
CA SER A 25 -3.29 2.42 -4.44
C SER A 25 -4.54 2.20 -3.58
N VAL A 26 -5.65 1.83 -4.21
CA VAL A 26 -6.90 1.58 -3.50
C VAL A 26 -6.76 0.29 -2.70
N ILE A 27 -6.88 0.41 -1.37
CA ILE A 27 -7.06 -0.76 -0.51
C ILE A 27 -8.44 -1.33 -0.84
N SER A 28 -8.47 -2.53 -1.42
CA SER A 28 -9.71 -3.24 -1.66
C SER A 28 -10.44 -3.43 -0.32
N ALA A 29 -11.69 -2.98 -0.25
CA ALA A 29 -12.49 -3.01 0.96
C ALA A 29 -12.97 -4.44 1.23
N TYR A 30 -12.08 -5.29 1.75
CA TYR A 30 -12.47 -6.60 2.21
C TYR A 30 -13.23 -6.48 3.53
N ARG A 31 -14.40 -7.12 3.63
CA ARG A 31 -15.18 -7.20 4.88
C ARG A 31 -14.46 -8.01 5.97
N LEU A 32 -13.62 -8.98 5.58
CA LEU A 32 -12.93 -9.88 6.50
C LEU A 32 -11.56 -9.33 6.90
N ARG A 33 -11.31 -9.23 8.22
CA ARG A 33 -10.00 -8.82 8.76
C ARG A 33 -8.84 -9.68 8.26
N LYS A 34 -9.07 -10.99 8.06
CA LYS A 34 -8.06 -11.91 7.51
C LYS A 34 -7.59 -11.49 6.11
N ALA A 35 -8.51 -11.00 5.28
CA ALA A 35 -8.18 -10.53 3.93
C ALA A 35 -7.50 -9.15 3.97
N GLN A 36 -7.88 -8.28 4.89
CA GLN A 36 -7.21 -6.98 5.11
C GLN A 36 -5.77 -7.14 5.61
N ASN A 37 -5.52 -8.15 6.45
CA ASN A 37 -4.19 -8.49 6.99
C ASN A 37 -3.45 -9.52 6.13
N SER A 38 -3.95 -9.79 4.92
CA SER A 38 -3.21 -10.58 3.93
C SER A 38 -1.98 -9.80 3.47
N PHE A 39 -1.00 -10.52 2.91
CA PHE A 39 0.19 -9.92 2.32
C PHE A 39 -0.13 -8.76 1.36
N VAL A 40 -1.14 -8.94 0.50
CA VAL A 40 -1.59 -7.92 -0.46
C VAL A 40 -2.12 -6.68 0.27
N GLY A 41 -2.98 -6.86 1.28
CA GLY A 41 -3.54 -5.75 2.04
C GLY A 41 -2.47 -4.95 2.78
N LEU A 42 -1.51 -5.64 3.40
CA LEU A 42 -0.38 -5.01 4.07
C LEU A 42 0.54 -4.28 3.08
N SER A 43 0.82 -4.88 1.91
CA SER A 43 1.67 -4.27 0.89
C SER A 43 1.09 -2.96 0.34
N ILE A 44 -0.22 -2.90 0.14
CA ILE A 44 -0.91 -1.67 -0.31
C ILE A 44 -0.86 -0.60 0.80
N ARG A 45 -1.08 -0.98 2.07
CA ARG A 45 -0.97 -0.06 3.21
C ARG A 45 0.44 0.49 3.35
N PHE A 46 1.44 -0.38 3.23
CA PHE A 46 2.85 -0.02 3.21
C PHE A 46 3.12 1.02 2.11
N TYR A 47 2.75 0.71 0.87
CA TYR A 47 2.95 1.59 -0.27
C TYR A 47 2.31 2.96 -0.08
N ASN A 48 1.09 3.00 0.45
CA ASN A 48 0.34 4.25 0.67
C ASN A 48 0.89 5.13 1.79
N MET A 49 1.73 4.59 2.67
CA MET A 49 2.41 5.32 3.74
C MET A 49 3.64 6.06 3.21
N ILE A 50 4.24 5.59 2.11
CA ILE A 50 5.44 6.19 1.54
C ILE A 50 5.06 7.47 0.79
N PRO A 51 5.77 8.59 1.03
CA PRO A 51 5.59 9.82 0.28
C PRO A 51 5.92 9.65 -1.20
N LYS A 52 5.23 10.41 -2.04
CA LYS A 52 5.34 10.29 -3.49
C LYS A 52 6.78 10.53 -3.98
N GLU A 53 7.49 11.43 -3.32
CA GLU A 53 8.88 11.81 -3.63
C GLU A 53 9.84 10.63 -3.52
N ILE A 54 9.53 9.67 -2.64
CA ILE A 54 10.29 8.43 -2.47
C ILE A 54 9.81 7.36 -3.45
N LEU A 55 8.50 7.29 -3.73
CA LEU A 55 7.92 6.36 -4.70
C LEU A 55 8.39 6.63 -6.14
N ASP A 56 8.57 7.90 -6.49
CA ASP A 56 9.01 8.34 -7.82
C ASP A 56 10.53 8.13 -8.04
N LEU A 57 11.27 7.65 -7.03
CA LEU A 57 12.69 7.33 -7.17
C LEU A 57 12.92 6.14 -8.13
N PRO A 58 14.08 6.09 -8.81
CA PRO A 58 14.47 4.91 -9.57
C PRO A 58 14.43 3.65 -8.70
N MET A 59 13.95 2.53 -9.25
CA MET A 59 13.70 1.27 -8.52
C MET A 59 14.86 0.85 -7.61
N HIS A 60 16.10 1.00 -8.08
CA HIS A 60 17.30 0.69 -7.28
C HIS A 60 17.41 1.59 -6.03
N THR A 61 17.25 2.91 -6.21
CA THR A 61 17.30 3.91 -5.14
C THR A 61 16.12 3.78 -4.19
N PHE A 62 14.92 3.53 -4.72
CA PHE A 62 13.72 3.26 -3.93
C PHE A 62 13.94 2.07 -2.97
N LYS A 63 14.39 0.92 -3.49
CA LYS A 63 14.67 -0.27 -2.67
C LYS A 63 15.72 0.01 -1.58
N LYS A 64 16.79 0.73 -1.94
CA LYS A 64 17.83 1.13 -0.98
C LYS A 64 17.25 2.03 0.12
N CYS A 65 16.51 3.08 -0.25
CA CYS A 65 15.87 4.00 0.68
C CYS A 65 14.94 3.28 1.67
N VAL A 66 14.01 2.48 1.14
CA VAL A 66 13.07 1.69 1.96
C VAL A 66 13.80 0.76 2.92
N LYS A 67 14.80 0.01 2.42
CA LYS A 67 15.57 -0.91 3.26
C LYS A 67 16.31 -0.17 4.38
N THR A 68 16.97 0.94 4.06
CA THR A 68 17.70 1.74 5.06
C THR A 68 16.77 2.29 6.14
N GLN A 69 15.61 2.84 5.75
CA GLN A 69 14.63 3.38 6.69
C GLN A 69 14.08 2.29 7.63
N LEU A 70 13.73 1.13 7.08
CA LEU A 70 13.20 0.01 7.86
C LEU A 70 14.24 -0.55 8.84
N VAL A 71 15.50 -0.69 8.42
CA VAL A 71 16.59 -1.19 9.28
C VAL A 71 16.93 -0.20 10.39
N GLN A 72 16.94 1.11 10.11
CA GLN A 72 17.28 2.13 11.12
C GLN A 72 16.26 2.22 12.25
N ARG A 73 14.98 1.94 11.97
CA ARG A 73 13.89 2.09 12.94
C ARG A 73 13.53 0.79 13.66
N GLY A 74 13.73 -0.36 13.02
CA GLY A 74 13.63 -1.67 13.69
C GLY A 74 12.24 -1.98 14.25
N TYR A 75 11.19 -1.83 13.45
CA TYR A 75 9.80 -2.12 13.87
C TYR A 75 9.60 -3.60 14.21
N TYR A 76 8.90 -3.89 15.31
CA TYR A 76 8.53 -5.25 15.70
C TYR A 76 7.19 -5.68 15.09
N THR A 77 6.27 -4.73 14.88
CA THR A 77 4.97 -5.02 14.26
C THR A 77 4.65 -4.08 13.10
N PHE A 78 3.75 -4.52 12.21
CA PHE A 78 3.30 -3.69 11.09
C PHE A 78 2.45 -2.50 11.56
N ASP A 79 1.72 -2.65 12.66
CA ASP A 79 0.91 -1.56 13.23
C ASP A 79 1.81 -0.48 13.84
N GLU A 80 2.95 -0.82 14.44
CA GLU A 80 3.96 0.17 14.87
C GLU A 80 4.46 0.99 13.68
N PHE A 81 4.79 0.32 12.57
CA PHE A 81 5.18 1.00 11.33
C PHE A 81 4.09 1.94 10.81
N LEU A 82 2.83 1.48 10.78
CA LEU A 82 1.72 2.27 10.22
C LEU A 82 1.33 3.48 11.06
N ASN A 83 1.60 3.45 12.37
CA ASN A 83 1.28 4.55 13.28
C ASN A 83 2.45 5.51 13.50
N ASP A 84 3.64 5.16 13.02
CA ASP A 84 4.81 6.02 13.12
C ASP A 84 4.66 7.24 12.20
N LYS A 85 4.87 8.43 12.75
CA LYS A 85 4.86 9.69 11.98
C LYS A 85 6.25 9.89 11.37
N VAL A 86 6.58 9.04 10.41
CA VAL A 86 7.87 8.99 9.74
C VAL A 86 8.02 10.16 8.77
N ASP A 87 9.01 11.03 9.02
CA ASP A 87 9.57 11.87 7.96
C ASP A 87 10.53 11.03 7.11
N TRP A 88 10.09 10.67 5.91
CA TRP A 88 10.92 9.93 4.96
C TRP A 88 12.01 10.83 4.41
N LYS A 89 13.26 10.39 4.56
CA LYS A 89 14.43 11.11 4.05
C LYS A 89 15.06 10.29 2.93
N GLN A 90 15.42 10.99 1.85
CA GLN A 90 16.23 10.39 0.80
C GLN A 90 17.58 9.95 1.39
N PRO A 91 18.10 8.77 1.00
CA PRO A 91 19.44 8.38 1.38
C PRO A 91 20.43 9.36 0.76
N ALA A 92 21.37 9.86 1.58
CA ALA A 92 22.52 10.62 1.09
C ALA A 92 23.38 9.79 0.13
#